data_AF-A0A358R105-F1
#
_entry.id   AF-A0A358R105-F1
#
_cell.length_a   1.000
_cell.length_b   1.000
_cell.length_c   1.000
_cell.angle_alpha   90.00
_cell.angle_beta   90.00
_cell.angle_gamma   90.00
#
_symmetry.space_group_name_H-M   'P 1'
#
loop_
_entity.id
_entity.type
_entity.pdbx_description
1 polymer ?
#
loop_
_entity_poly.entity_id
_entity_poly.type
_entity_poly.pdbx_seq_one_letter_code
_entity_poly.pdbx_strand_id
1 'polypeptide(L)' 'MNCEHVCYKLFLYMEKELEPFLAKRIERHLKNCIACQKEFDTLAHTLRIIKSVKAPPLPRDYSKIIISEKKSAKEV' A
#
# COMPACT_ATOMS: atom_id res chain seq x y z
N MET A 1 -2.60 -22.74 3.33
CA MET A 1 -2.13 -21.41 3.78
C MET A 1 -2.82 -21.16 5.10
N ASN A 2 -2.07 -20.82 6.14
CA ASN A 2 -2.61 -20.55 7.48
C ASN A 2 -2.91 -19.04 7.63
N CYS A 3 -3.65 -18.68 8.69
CA CYS A 3 -4.05 -17.30 8.94
C CYS A 3 -2.84 -16.36 9.09
N GLU A 4 -1.80 -16.82 9.79
CA GLU A 4 -0.54 -16.07 9.99
C GLU A 4 0.06 -15.61 8.66
N HIS A 5 0.28 -16.53 7.71
CA HIS A 5 0.83 -16.17 6.40
C HIS A 5 -0.08 -15.25 5.60
N VAL A 6 -1.39 -15.35 5.77
CA VAL A 6 -2.33 -14.45 5.09
C VAL A 6 -2.21 -13.05 5.66
N CYS A 7 -2.26 -12.90 6.99
CA CYS A 7 -2.15 -11.60 7.67
C CYS A 7 -0.87 -10.85 7.29
N TYR A 8 0.29 -11.54 7.28
CA TYR A 8 1.56 -10.92 6.85
C TYR A 8 1.59 -10.45 5.39
N LYS A 9 0.70 -10.96 4.54
CA LYS A 9 0.67 -10.68 3.10
C LYS A 9 -0.51 -9.82 2.66
N LEU A 10 -1.39 -9.40 3.57
CA LEU A 10 -2.57 -8.60 3.23
C LEU A 10 -2.21 -7.26 2.58
N PHE A 11 -1.18 -6.58 3.07
CA PHE A 11 -0.73 -5.31 2.48
C PHE A 11 -0.26 -5.49 1.02
N LEU A 12 0.64 -6.45 0.78
CA LEU A 12 1.13 -6.77 -0.57
C LEU A 12 -0.01 -7.23 -1.50
N TYR A 13 -0.98 -7.98 -0.95
CA TYR A 13 -2.18 -8.38 -1.69
C TYR A 13 -3.01 -7.16 -2.11
N MET A 14 -3.19 -6.18 -1.22
CA MET A 14 -3.92 -4.94 -1.50
C MET A 14 -3.24 -4.08 -2.55
N GLU A 15 -1.92 -3.92 -2.47
CA GLU A 15 -1.13 -3.14 -3.42
C GLU A 15 -0.89 -3.90 -4.75
N LYS A 16 -1.43 -5.13 -4.88
CA LYS A 16 -1.29 -6.01 -6.05
C LYS A 16 0.17 -6.35 -6.38
N GLU A 17 1.02 -6.43 -5.36
CA GLU A 17 2.45 -6.76 -5.44
C GLU A 17 2.76 -8.24 -5.22
N LEU A 18 1.73 -9.09 -5.21
CA LEU A 18 1.90 -10.54 -5.07
C LEU A 18 1.85 -11.25 -6.41
N GLU A 19 2.68 -12.27 -6.54
CA GLU A 19 2.61 -13.24 -7.64
C GLU A 19 1.17 -13.80 -7.81
N PRO A 20 0.66 -13.96 -9.05
CA PRO A 20 -0.73 -14.32 -9.31
C PRO A 20 -1.21 -15.59 -8.59
N PHE A 21 -0.33 -16.58 -8.46
CA PHE A 21 -0.62 -17.82 -7.75
C PHE A 21 -0.87 -17.58 -6.26
N LEU A 22 -0.06 -16.71 -5.63
CA LEU A 22 -0.15 -16.40 -4.21
C LEU A 22 -1.38 -15.54 -3.91
N ALA A 23 -1.70 -14.58 -4.79
CA ALA A 23 -2.91 -13.78 -4.70
C ALA A 23 -4.18 -14.65 -4.72
N LYS A 24 -4.27 -15.64 -5.62
CA LYS A 24 -5.41 -16.59 -5.66
C LYS A 24 -5.54 -17.44 -4.39
N ARG A 25 -4.42 -17.81 -3.76
CA ARG A 25 -4.44 -18.56 -2.50
C ARG A 25 -4.95 -17.72 -1.34
N ILE A 26 -4.55 -16.45 -1.28
CA ILE A 26 -5.06 -15.49 -0.28
C ILE A 26 -6.55 -15.25 -0.50
N GLU A 27 -6.98 -14.99 -1.74
CA GLU A 27 -8.40 -14.78 -2.07
C GLU A 27 -9.27 -15.96 -1.63
N ARG A 28 -8.81 -17.19 -1.88
CA ARG A 28 -9.50 -18.41 -1.42
C ARG A 28 -9.58 -18.49 0.10
N HIS A 29 -8.53 -18.08 0.81
CA HIS A 29 -8.52 -18.09 2.27
C HIS A 29 -9.48 -17.04 2.83
N LEU A 30 -9.48 -15.82 2.29
CA LEU A 30 -10.36 -14.74 2.71
C LEU A 30 -11.85 -15.12 2.56
N LYS A 31 -12.22 -15.82 1.48
CA LYS A 31 -13.59 -16.35 1.29
C LYS A 31 -14.04 -17.34 2.37
N ASN A 32 -13.11 -18.04 3.01
CA ASN A 32 -13.42 -19.15 3.92
C ASN A 32 -13.04 -18.86 5.39
N CYS A 33 -12.34 -17.75 5.67
CA CYS A 33 -11.83 -17.41 6.99
C CYS A 33 -12.30 -16.01 7.41
N ILE A 34 -13.35 -15.98 8.24
CA ILE A 34 -13.96 -14.74 8.75
C ILE A 34 -12.94 -13.88 9.50
N ALA A 35 -12.02 -14.50 10.25
CA ALA A 35 -10.99 -13.75 10.98
C ALA A 35 -10.08 -12.96 10.04
N CYS A 36 -9.51 -13.62 9.02
CA CYS A 36 -8.66 -12.94 8.04
C CYS A 36 -9.43 -11.95 7.16
N GLN A 37 -10.70 -12.20 6.87
CA GLN A 37 -11.55 -11.22 6.18
C GLN A 37 -11.72 -9.94 7.01
N LYS A 38 -11.96 -10.06 8.32
CA LYS A 38 -12.06 -8.88 9.21
C LYS A 38 -10.75 -8.10 9.29
N GLU A 39 -9.60 -8.78 9.34
CA GLU A 39 -8.29 -8.12 9.29
C GLU A 39 -8.10 -7.35 7.97
N PHE A 40 -8.46 -7.98 6.84
CA PHE A 40 -8.41 -7.33 5.54
C PHE A 40 -9.32 -6.09 5.47
N ASP A 41 -10.55 -6.19 5.93
CA ASP A 41 -11.50 -5.07 5.94
C ASP A 41 -11.02 -3.94 6.85
N THR A 42 -10.42 -4.28 8.00
CA THR A 42 -9.85 -3.32 8.95
C THR A 42 -8.66 -2.57 8.35
N LEU A 43 -7.74 -3.30 7.71
CA LEU A 43 -6.61 -2.71 6.99
C LEU A 43 -7.08 -1.80 5.85
N ALA A 44 -8.05 -2.26 5.04
CA ALA A 44 -8.62 -1.48 3.95
C ALA A 44 -9.31 -0.20 4.42
N HIS A 45 -10.05 -0.28 5.53
CA HIS A 45 -10.68 0.88 6.14
C HIS A 45 -9.64 1.88 6.66
N THR A 46 -8.60 1.40 7.34
CA THR A 46 -7.51 2.24 7.87
C THR A 46 -6.80 2.99 6.76
N LEU A 47 -6.45 2.32 5.66
CA LEU A 47 -5.82 2.94 4.51
C LEU A 47 -6.72 3.98 3.83
N ARG A 48 -8.03 3.73 3.78
CA ARG A 48 -9.00 4.71 3.26
C ARG A 48 -9.02 5.98 4.11
N ILE A 49 -9.02 5.85 5.44
CA ILE A 49 -8.95 6.99 6.35
C ILE A 49 -7.67 7.78 6.11
N ILE A 50 -6.52 7.12 6.08
CA ILE A 50 -5.22 7.77 5.85
C ILE A 50 -5.23 8.55 4.52
N LYS A 51 -5.72 7.92 3.44
CA LYS A 51 -5.82 8.54 2.10
C LYS A 51 -6.83 9.69 2.04
N SER A 52 -7.79 9.75 2.96
CA SER A 52 -8.77 10.84 3.03
C SER A 52 -8.20 12.12 3.67
N VAL A 53 -7.06 12.00 4.37
CA VAL A 53 -6.40 13.16 4.98
C VAL A 53 -5.79 14.02 3.87
N LYS A 54 -6.17 15.30 3.84
CA LYS A 54 -5.62 16.27 2.89
C LYS A 54 -4.11 16.42 3.14
N ALA A 55 -3.33 16.24 2.08
CA ALA A 55 -1.89 16.52 2.15
C ALA A 55 -1.66 17.98 2.58
N PRO A 56 -0.68 18.24 3.47
CA PRO A 56 -0.33 19.60 3.83
C PRO A 56 0.13 20.37 2.58
N PRO A 57 -0.06 21.68 2.53
CA PRO A 57 0.51 22.49 1.45
C PRO A 57 2.03 22.32 1.43
N LEU A 58 2.62 22.34 0.24
CA LEU A 58 4.07 22.34 0.10
C LEU A 58 4.67 23.52 0.87
N PRO A 59 5.82 23.34 1.54
CA PRO A 59 6.54 24.45 2.15
C PRO A 59 6.81 25.57 1.13
N ARG A 60 6.85 26.82 1.60
CA ARG A 60 7.25 27.96 0.74
C ARG A 60 8.61 27.68 0.11
N ASP A 61 8.74 28.04 -1.16
CA ASP A 61 9.98 27.88 -1.95
C ASP A 61 10.47 26.45 -2.18
N TYR A 62 9.66 25.42 -1.88
CA TYR A 62 10.02 24.01 -2.13
C TYR A 62 10.38 23.72 -3.60
N SER A 63 9.78 24.48 -4.53
CA SER A 63 10.13 24.43 -5.96
C SER A 63 11.57 24.83 -6.26
N LYS A 64 12.15 25.79 -5.53
CA LYS A 64 13.54 26.23 -5.73
C LYS A 64 14.53 25.13 -5.37
N ILE A 65 14.23 24.34 -4.34
CA ILE A 65 15.05 23.22 -3.86
C ILE A 65 15.02 22.06 -4.87
N ILE A 66 13.85 21.70 -5.41
CA ILE A 66 13.78 20.57 -6.35
C ILE A 66 14.34 20.92 -7.73
N ILE A 67 14.21 22.17 -8.17
CA ILE A 67 14.75 22.62 -9.47
C ILE A 67 16.30 22.66 -9.45
N SER A 68 16.94 22.94 -8.30
CA SER A 68 18.40 22.85 -8.20
C SER A 68 18.90 21.41 -8.29
N GLU A 69 18.20 20.44 -7.70
CA GLU A 69 18.56 19.01 -7.75
C GLU A 69 18.46 18.42 -9.16
N LYS A 70 17.45 18.82 -9.94
CA LYS A 70 17.28 18.32 -11.33
C LYS A 70 18.30 18.87 -12.33
N LYS A 71 19.04 19.94 -11.99
CA LYS A 71 20.12 20.47 -12.84
C LYS A 71 21.43 19.69 -12.72
N SER A 72 21.65 18.94 -11.63
CA SER A 72 22.84 18.10 -11.44
C SER A 72 22.70 16.68 -12.03
N ALA A 73 21.51 16.28 -12.49
CA ALA A 73 21.26 14.95 -13.08
C ALA A 73 21.11 14.97 -14.61
N LYS A 74 21.53 16.05 -15.28
CA LYS A 74 21.44 16.20 -16.74
C LYS A 74 22.81 16.52 -17.36
N GLU A 75 23.81 15.70 -17.04
CA GLU A 75 25.06 15.58 -17.79
C GLU A 75 25.47 14.09 -17.86
N VAL A 76 24.83 13.33 -18.76
CA VAL A 76 25.39 12.18 -19.52
C VAL A 76 24.69 12.15 -20.87
#